data_AF-A0A9D2XWJ0-F1
#
_entry.id   AF-A0A9D2XWJ0-F1
#
_cell.length_a   1.000
_cell.length_b   1.000
_cell.length_c   1.000
_cell.angle_alpha   90.00
_cell.angle_beta   90.00
_cell.angle_gamma   90.00
#
_symmetry.space_group_name_H-M   'P 1'
#
loop_
_entity.id
_entity.type
_entity.pdbx_description
1 polymer ?
#
loop_
_entity_poly.entity_id
_entity_poly.type
_entity_poly.pdbx_seq_one_letter_code
_entity_poly.pdbx_strand_id
1 'polypeptide(L)'
;MDLNDSQLSSKVSVWQMELNTREGAWQKLCAEQDPLVLSSLMWSWLEQLRDPLISQADVKALCQENVHPLNALNSLEKGHRLTLLCILNCAAHLLPVPDEVVTSFLHQTIKACTRSDPASEESPSMYASLKAVLAPVLYELWDKADQSLWSFV
;
A
#
# COMPACT_ATOMS: atom_id res chain seq x y z
N MET A 1 -14.89 7.12 -18.92
CA MET A 1 -14.86 5.75 -18.39
C MET A 1 -14.38 4.90 -19.55
N ASP A 2 -13.10 4.55 -19.53
CA ASP A 2 -12.47 3.88 -20.67
C ASP A 2 -12.90 2.41 -20.70
N LEU A 3 -13.02 1.84 -21.91
CA LEU A 3 -13.39 0.43 -22.10
C LEU A 3 -12.45 -0.50 -21.31
N ASN A 4 -11.18 -0.13 -21.17
CA ASN A 4 -10.19 -0.87 -20.39
C ASN A 4 -10.49 -0.88 -18.88
N ASP A 5 -11.01 0.22 -18.32
CA ASP A 5 -11.38 0.29 -16.89
C ASP A 5 -12.52 -0.67 -16.57
N SER A 6 -13.48 -0.78 -17.49
CA SER A 6 -14.64 -1.68 -17.32
C SER A 6 -14.23 -3.16 -17.35
N GLN A 7 -13.27 -3.53 -18.21
CA GLN A 7 -12.75 -4.89 -18.31
C GLN A 7 -11.91 -5.25 -17.08
N LEU A 8 -11.05 -4.34 -16.63
CA LEU A 8 -10.27 -4.50 -15.41
C LEU A 8 -11.19 -4.69 -14.19
N SER A 9 -12.17 -3.80 -14.03
CA SER A 9 -13.14 -3.88 -12.93
C SER A 9 -13.90 -5.21 -12.95
N SER A 10 -14.39 -5.65 -14.10
CA SER A 10 -15.08 -6.94 -14.23
C SER A 10 -14.19 -8.11 -13.83
N LYS A 11 -12.94 -8.13 -14.31
CA LYS A 11 -11.96 -9.19 -13.99
C LYS A 11 -11.61 -9.21 -12.50
N VAL A 12 -11.41 -8.05 -11.88
CA VAL A 12 -11.16 -7.92 -10.43
C VAL A 12 -12.36 -8.43 -9.63
N SER A 13 -13.60 -8.10 -10.01
CA SER A 13 -14.80 -8.59 -9.33
C SER A 13 -14.95 -10.12 -9.42
N VAL A 14 -14.61 -10.72 -10.57
CA VAL A 14 -14.59 -12.19 -10.70
C VAL A 14 -13.56 -12.80 -9.76
N TRP A 15 -12.34 -12.24 -9.73
CA TRP A 15 -11.30 -12.70 -8.82
C TRP A 15 -11.71 -12.58 -7.34
N GLN A 16 -12.29 -11.46 -6.93
CA GLN A 16 -12.79 -11.29 -5.57
C GLN A 16 -13.84 -12.35 -5.20
N MET A 17 -14.78 -12.62 -6.10
CA MET A 17 -15.78 -13.67 -5.86
C MET A 17 -15.13 -15.05 -5.74
N GLU A 18 -14.20 -15.40 -6.63
CA GLU A 18 -13.50 -16.69 -6.57
C GLU A 18 -12.66 -16.84 -5.29
N LEU A 19 -11.87 -15.83 -4.93
CA LEU A 19 -11.00 -15.86 -3.75
C LEU A 19 -11.78 -16.03 -2.44
N ASN A 20 -13.02 -15.52 -2.40
CA ASN A 20 -13.89 -15.61 -1.23
C ASN A 20 -14.75 -16.88 -1.17
N THR A 21 -14.91 -17.62 -2.27
CA THR A 21 -15.91 -18.71 -2.36
C THR A 21 -15.38 -20.05 -2.85
N ARG A 22 -14.23 -20.09 -3.53
CA ARG A 22 -13.71 -21.30 -4.17
C ARG A 22 -12.38 -21.74 -3.55
N GLU A 23 -12.31 -23.00 -3.15
CA GLU A 23 -11.04 -23.65 -2.84
C GLU A 23 -10.14 -23.68 -4.09
N GLY A 24 -8.83 -23.49 -3.91
CA GLY A 24 -7.88 -23.46 -5.04
C GLY A 24 -7.76 -22.11 -5.75
N ALA A 25 -8.64 -21.13 -5.47
CA ALA A 25 -8.59 -19.82 -6.13
C ALA A 25 -7.28 -19.06 -5.87
N TRP A 26 -6.72 -19.20 -4.67
CA TRP A 26 -5.43 -18.60 -4.31
C TRP A 26 -4.26 -19.21 -5.11
N GLN A 27 -4.27 -20.51 -5.36
CA GLN A 27 -3.28 -21.18 -6.22
C GLN A 27 -3.43 -20.76 -7.68
N LYS A 28 -4.68 -20.60 -8.14
CA LYS A 28 -4.96 -20.08 -9.49
C LYS A 28 -4.45 -18.64 -9.64
N LEU A 29 -4.58 -17.80 -8.61
CA LEU A 29 -4.10 -16.41 -8.62
C LEU A 29 -2.59 -16.33 -8.88
N CYS A 30 -1.81 -17.33 -8.45
CA CYS A 30 -0.37 -17.40 -8.76
C CYS A 30 -0.05 -17.46 -10.26
N ALA A 31 -1.03 -17.80 -11.12
CA ALA A 31 -0.87 -17.80 -12.57
C ALA A 31 -1.36 -16.50 -13.25
N GLU A 32 -1.94 -15.55 -12.50
CA GLU A 32 -2.29 -14.23 -13.03
C GLU A 32 -1.02 -13.42 -13.30
N GLN A 33 -0.90 -12.88 -14.50
CA GLN A 33 0.28 -12.13 -14.93
C GLN A 33 0.02 -10.64 -15.12
N ASP A 34 -1.25 -10.20 -15.09
CA ASP A 34 -1.59 -8.80 -15.25
C ASP A 34 -1.35 -8.02 -13.94
N PRO A 35 -0.33 -7.14 -13.88
CA PRO A 35 -0.02 -6.39 -12.67
C PRO A 35 -1.13 -5.41 -12.27
N LEU A 36 -1.96 -4.95 -13.22
CA LEU A 36 -3.09 -4.08 -12.92
C LEU A 36 -4.17 -4.84 -12.16
N VAL A 37 -4.41 -6.10 -12.53
CA VAL A 37 -5.35 -6.97 -11.81
C VAL A 37 -4.83 -7.29 -10.41
N LEU A 38 -3.57 -7.70 -10.29
CA LEU A 38 -2.96 -8.05 -9.01
C LEU A 38 -2.92 -6.87 -8.04
N SER A 39 -2.50 -5.70 -8.51
CA SER A 39 -2.47 -4.47 -7.69
C SER A 39 -3.88 -4.01 -7.32
N SER A 40 -4.83 -4.08 -8.25
CA SER A 40 -6.23 -3.73 -7.98
C SER A 40 -6.89 -4.65 -6.95
N LEU A 41 -6.56 -5.95 -6.97
CA LEU A 41 -6.99 -6.91 -5.94
C LEU A 41 -6.39 -6.56 -4.57
N MET A 42 -5.10 -6.24 -4.51
CA MET A 42 -4.44 -5.82 -3.27
C MET A 42 -5.08 -4.55 -2.69
N TRP A 43 -5.28 -3.51 -3.50
CA TRP A 43 -5.89 -2.26 -3.05
C TRP A 43 -7.33 -2.49 -2.60
N SER A 44 -8.11 -3.22 -3.38
CA SER A 44 -9.51 -3.52 -3.01
C SER A 44 -9.60 -4.31 -1.71
N TRP A 45 -8.67 -5.24 -1.46
CA TRP A 45 -8.62 -5.99 -0.20
C TRP A 45 -8.37 -5.06 1.00
N LEU A 46 -7.40 -4.16 0.93
CA LEU A 46 -7.12 -3.17 1.99
C LEU A 46 -8.34 -2.27 2.27
N GLU A 47 -8.97 -1.79 1.20
CA GLU A 47 -10.14 -0.91 1.27
C GLU A 47 -11.38 -1.62 1.87
N GLN A 48 -11.44 -2.96 1.82
CA GLN A 48 -12.59 -3.77 2.26
C GLN A 48 -12.40 -4.56 3.56
N LEU A 49 -11.25 -4.50 4.25
CA LEU A 49 -11.09 -4.94 5.65
C LEU A 49 -12.25 -4.47 6.56
N ARG A 50 -12.45 -5.09 7.72
CA ARG A 50 -13.46 -4.62 8.67
C ARG A 50 -13.12 -3.21 9.20
N ASP A 51 -11.89 -3.05 9.66
CA ASP A 51 -11.33 -1.83 10.21
C ASP A 51 -10.19 -1.33 9.31
N PRO A 52 -9.93 -0.01 9.23
CA PRO A 52 -8.77 0.49 8.48
C PRO A 52 -7.47 -0.06 9.07
N LEU A 53 -6.49 -0.33 8.20
CA LEU A 53 -5.17 -0.82 8.60
C LEU A 53 -4.45 0.17 9.54
N ILE A 54 -4.66 1.48 9.31
CA ILE A 54 -4.15 2.55 10.16
C ILE A 54 -5.35 3.31 10.72
N SER A 55 -5.57 3.16 12.02
CA SER A 55 -6.63 3.87 12.73
C SER A 55 -6.26 5.33 12.96
N GLN A 56 -7.24 6.17 13.33
CA GLN A 56 -6.98 7.55 13.73
C GLN A 56 -6.07 7.66 14.97
N ALA A 57 -6.10 6.67 15.85
CA ALA A 57 -5.18 6.60 16.99
C ALA A 57 -3.74 6.34 16.53
N ASP A 58 -3.58 5.43 15.57
CA ASP A 58 -2.27 5.12 14.97
C ASP A 58 -1.69 6.34 14.26
N VAL A 59 -2.51 7.10 13.50
CA VAL A 59 -2.09 8.36 12.89
C VAL A 59 -1.50 9.31 13.94
N LYS A 60 -2.19 9.50 15.07
CA LYS A 60 -1.72 10.40 16.14
C LYS A 60 -0.41 9.92 16.74
N ALA A 61 -0.26 8.61 16.97
CA ALA A 61 0.99 8.03 17.47
C ALA A 61 2.14 8.21 16.47
N LEU A 62 1.91 7.93 15.19
CA LEU A 62 2.89 8.10 14.12
C LEU A 62 3.34 9.56 13.97
N CYS A 63 2.44 10.52 14.17
CA CYS A 63 2.76 11.96 14.16
C CYS A 63 3.71 12.36 15.31
N GLN A 64 3.64 11.68 16.46
CA GLN A 64 4.43 12.01 17.65
C GLN A 64 5.86 11.44 17.57
N GLU A 65 6.05 10.30 16.90
CA GLU A 65 7.32 9.56 16.83
C GLU A 65 8.16 9.88 15.56
N ASN A 66 7.86 10.97 14.85
CA ASN A 66 8.42 11.29 13.52
C ASN A 66 9.92 11.70 13.52
N VAL A 67 10.66 11.45 14.60
CA VAL A 67 12.11 11.69 14.68
C VAL A 67 12.88 10.59 13.95
N HIS A 68 12.33 9.36 13.90
CA HIS A 68 12.92 8.22 13.19
C HIS A 68 11.83 7.43 12.44
N PRO A 69 11.64 7.64 11.12
CA PRO A 69 10.48 7.14 10.38
C PRO A 69 10.27 5.61 10.43
N LEU A 70 11.33 4.82 10.32
CA LEU A 70 11.24 3.36 10.51
C LEU A 70 10.83 2.96 11.94
N ASN A 71 11.32 3.70 12.93
CA ASN A 71 10.97 3.45 14.32
C ASN A 71 9.55 3.92 14.65
N ALA A 72 9.05 4.96 13.97
CA ALA A 72 7.67 5.40 14.10
C ALA A 72 6.70 4.25 13.77
N LEU A 73 7.00 3.46 12.74
CA LEU A 73 6.18 2.27 12.41
C LEU A 73 6.16 1.19 13.51
N ASN A 74 7.08 1.21 14.48
CA ASN A 74 7.07 0.28 15.62
C ASN A 74 5.93 0.54 16.61
N SER A 75 5.26 1.71 16.53
CA SER A 75 4.08 1.99 17.36
C SER A 75 2.84 1.23 16.87
N LEU A 76 2.84 0.72 15.64
CA LEU A 76 1.73 -0.03 15.07
C LEU A 76 1.67 -1.47 15.61
N GLU A 77 0.47 -2.04 15.61
CA GLU A 77 0.29 -3.49 15.78
C GLU A 77 1.16 -4.26 14.77
N LYS A 78 1.73 -5.39 15.18
CA LYS A 78 2.72 -6.14 14.41
C LYS A 78 2.22 -6.50 13.01
N GLY A 79 1.00 -7.00 12.89
CA GLY A 79 0.36 -7.32 11.61
C GLY A 79 0.18 -6.09 10.72
N HIS A 80 -0.27 -4.96 11.28
CA HIS A 80 -0.42 -3.70 10.55
C HIS A 80 0.92 -3.18 10.02
N ARG A 81 1.94 -3.17 10.88
CA ARG A 81 3.32 -2.79 10.53
C ARG A 81 3.86 -3.65 9.40
N LEU A 82 3.74 -4.98 9.52
CA LEU A 82 4.27 -5.91 8.51
C LEU A 82 3.53 -5.80 7.19
N THR A 83 2.22 -5.57 7.21
CA THR A 83 1.42 -5.36 5.99
C THR A 83 1.89 -4.11 5.26
N LEU A 84 2.03 -2.99 5.99
CA LEU A 84 2.49 -1.73 5.41
C LEU A 84 3.92 -1.82 4.87
N LEU A 85 4.84 -2.42 5.64
CA LEU A 85 6.22 -2.66 5.19
C LEU A 85 6.28 -3.55 3.95
N CYS A 86 5.43 -4.59 3.86
CA CYS A 86 5.35 -5.45 2.68
C CYS A 86 4.98 -4.64 1.43
N ILE A 87 3.95 -3.79 1.52
CA ILE A 87 3.51 -2.93 0.41
C ILE A 87 4.62 -1.96 -0.02
N LEU A 88 5.26 -1.28 0.95
CA LEU A 88 6.35 -0.36 0.67
C LEU A 88 7.57 -1.07 0.09
N ASN A 89 7.91 -2.26 0.59
CA ASN A 89 9.03 -3.06 0.09
C ASN A 89 8.76 -3.55 -1.34
N CYS A 90 7.54 -4.00 -1.64
CA CYS A 90 7.14 -4.35 -3.01
C CYS A 90 7.33 -3.15 -3.95
N ALA A 91 6.90 -1.96 -3.54
CA ALA A 91 7.10 -0.75 -4.33
C ALA A 91 8.59 -0.41 -4.49
N ALA A 92 9.40 -0.51 -3.43
CA ALA A 92 10.84 -0.26 -3.46
C ALA A 92 11.59 -1.08 -4.53
N HIS A 93 11.16 -2.32 -4.78
CA HIS A 93 11.72 -3.17 -5.85
C HIS A 93 11.29 -2.78 -7.28
N LEU A 94 10.31 -1.87 -7.43
CA LEU A 94 9.85 -1.36 -8.72
C LEU A 94 10.44 0.01 -9.05
N LEU A 95 11.24 0.60 -8.15
CA LEU A 95 11.87 1.92 -8.30
C LEU A 95 13.29 1.77 -8.87
N PRO A 96 13.84 2.78 -9.60
CA PRO A 96 13.41 4.17 -9.71
C PRO A 96 12.19 4.43 -10.59
N VAL A 97 11.35 5.37 -10.18
CA VAL A 97 10.28 5.98 -11.01
C VAL A 97 10.24 7.50 -10.75
N PRO A 98 9.55 8.30 -11.58
CA PRO A 98 9.38 9.72 -11.32
C PRO A 98 8.73 10.03 -9.96
N ASP A 99 9.09 11.15 -9.34
CA ASP A 99 8.54 11.60 -8.05
C ASP A 99 7.01 11.70 -8.03
N GLU A 100 6.40 11.97 -9.18
CA GLU A 100 4.94 11.98 -9.35
C GLU A 100 4.32 10.61 -9.10
N VAL A 101 4.98 9.55 -9.58
CA VAL A 101 4.55 8.16 -9.37
C VAL A 101 4.76 7.77 -7.92
N VAL A 102 5.88 8.16 -7.29
CA VAL A 102 6.11 7.96 -5.84
C VAL A 102 5.03 8.66 -5.02
N THR A 103 4.71 9.90 -5.36
CA THR A 103 3.66 10.68 -4.67
C THR A 103 2.27 10.04 -4.85
N SER A 104 1.93 9.60 -6.06
CA SER A 104 0.67 8.91 -6.35
C SER A 104 0.56 7.59 -5.59
N PHE A 105 1.65 6.82 -5.54
CA PHE A 105 1.72 5.57 -4.78
C PHE A 105 1.52 5.80 -3.28
N LEU A 106 2.23 6.78 -2.69
CA LEU A 106 2.08 7.12 -1.28
C LEU A 106 0.65 7.63 -0.99
N HIS A 107 0.06 8.40 -1.90
CA HIS A 107 -1.33 8.84 -1.79
C HIS A 107 -2.30 7.67 -1.75
N GLN A 108 -2.21 6.75 -2.71
CA GLN A 108 -3.08 5.57 -2.74
C GLN A 108 -2.86 4.67 -1.51
N THR A 109 -1.61 4.50 -1.08
CA THR A 109 -1.26 3.69 0.11
C THR A 109 -1.91 4.28 1.36
N ILE A 110 -1.75 5.59 1.59
CA ILE A 110 -2.34 6.28 2.75
C ILE A 110 -3.86 6.15 2.70
N LYS A 111 -4.47 6.49 1.55
CA LYS A 111 -5.92 6.41 1.34
C LYS A 111 -6.47 5.02 1.65
N ALA A 112 -5.87 3.98 1.09
CA ALA A 112 -6.31 2.60 1.28
C ALA A 112 -6.15 2.13 2.74
N CYS A 113 -5.07 2.54 3.41
CA CYS A 113 -4.78 2.13 4.78
C CYS A 113 -5.64 2.85 5.83
N THR A 114 -6.02 4.11 5.60
CA THR A 114 -6.79 4.91 6.59
C THR A 114 -8.28 4.99 6.27
N ARG A 115 -8.68 4.71 5.02
CA ARG A 115 -10.06 4.90 4.49
C ARG A 115 -10.60 6.30 4.67
N SER A 116 -9.72 7.29 4.69
CA SER A 116 -10.12 8.66 4.95
C SER A 116 -10.94 9.20 3.78
N ASP A 117 -12.09 9.78 4.11
CA ASP A 117 -12.90 10.53 3.15
C ASP A 117 -12.12 11.81 2.74
N PRO A 118 -11.89 12.05 1.45
CA PRO A 118 -11.29 13.29 0.97
C PRO A 118 -12.09 14.55 1.33
N ALA A 119 -13.37 14.43 1.71
CA ALA A 119 -14.20 15.54 2.16
C ALA A 119 -14.00 15.96 3.64
N SER A 120 -13.20 15.21 4.41
CA SER A 120 -12.91 15.55 5.81
C SER A 120 -11.89 16.69 5.93
N GLU A 121 -12.16 17.69 6.79
CA GLU A 121 -11.23 18.80 7.09
C GLU A 121 -9.91 18.34 7.72
N GLU A 122 -9.89 17.16 8.37
CA GLU A 122 -8.67 16.53 8.94
C GLU A 122 -7.81 15.83 7.88
N SER A 123 -8.31 15.69 6.64
CA SER A 123 -7.65 14.92 5.59
C SER A 123 -6.29 15.49 5.12
N PRO A 124 -6.07 16.81 4.99
CA PRO A 124 -4.81 17.32 4.45
C PRO A 124 -3.64 17.23 5.45
N SER A 125 -3.91 17.49 6.74
CA SER A 125 -2.88 17.45 7.78
C SER A 125 -2.46 16.02 8.11
N MET A 126 -3.42 15.09 8.22
CA MET A 126 -3.14 13.67 8.38
C MET A 126 -2.35 13.12 7.19
N TYR A 127 -2.75 13.45 5.96
CA TYR A 127 -2.03 13.02 4.77
C TYR A 127 -0.58 13.50 4.79
N ALA A 128 -0.34 14.77 5.11
CA ALA A 128 1.00 15.34 5.18
C ALA A 128 1.86 14.61 6.23
N SER A 129 1.31 14.35 7.41
CA SER A 129 2.03 13.63 8.47
C SER A 129 2.38 12.20 8.10
N LEU A 130 1.41 11.44 7.57
CA LEU A 130 1.66 10.07 7.13
C LEU A 130 2.66 10.04 5.97
N LYS A 131 2.56 10.97 5.02
CA LYS A 131 3.54 11.09 3.93
C LYS A 131 4.95 11.35 4.47
N ALA A 132 5.08 12.20 5.49
CA ALA A 132 6.37 12.49 6.13
C ALA A 132 7.00 11.26 6.83
N VAL A 133 6.18 10.31 7.27
CA VAL A 133 6.66 9.03 7.84
C VAL A 133 6.93 8.00 6.74
N LEU A 134 6.03 7.82 5.78
CA LEU A 134 6.13 6.74 4.79
C LEU A 134 7.16 7.02 3.68
N ALA A 135 7.34 8.26 3.27
CA ALA A 135 8.29 8.58 2.20
C ALA A 135 9.74 8.23 2.57
N PRO A 136 10.28 8.62 3.75
CA PRO A 136 11.63 8.21 4.14
C PRO A 136 11.79 6.69 4.27
N VAL A 137 10.77 5.98 4.78
CA VAL A 137 10.79 4.52 4.86
C VAL A 137 10.89 3.89 3.48
N LEU A 138 10.11 4.38 2.51
CA LEU A 138 10.18 3.90 1.13
C LEU A 138 11.55 4.13 0.51
N TYR A 139 12.13 5.33 0.68
CA TYR A 139 13.47 5.64 0.17
C TYR A 139 14.56 4.77 0.80
N GLU A 140 14.47 4.49 2.11
CA GLU A 140 15.42 3.60 2.78
C GLU A 140 15.30 2.14 2.30
N LEU A 141 14.07 1.65 2.10
CA LEU A 141 13.85 0.32 1.53
C LEU A 141 14.35 0.23 0.09
N TRP A 142 14.20 1.31 -0.67
CA TRP A 142 14.69 1.39 -2.04
C TRP A 142 16.22 1.38 -2.10
N ASP A 143 16.91 2.17 -1.26
CA ASP A 143 18.38 2.12 -1.17
C ASP A 143 18.90 0.71 -0.82
N LYS A 144 18.23 0.02 0.12
CA LYS A 144 18.55 -1.37 0.46
C LYS A 144 18.30 -2.34 -0.68
N ALA A 145 17.20 -2.16 -1.43
CA ALA A 145 16.88 -2.98 -2.58
C ALA A 145 17.91 -2.81 -3.70
N ASP A 146 18.37 -1.57 -3.97
CA ASP A 146 19.42 -1.30 -4.93
C ASP A 146 20.75 -1.96 -4.52
N GLN A 147 21.18 -1.78 -3.27
CA GLN A 147 22.39 -2.43 -2.74
C GLN A 147 22.34 -3.97 -2.82
N SER A 148 21.17 -4.57 -2.65
CA SER A 148 21.00 -6.02 -2.79
C SER A 148 21.22 -6.50 -4.23
N LEU A 149 20.88 -5.70 -5.24
CA LEU A 149 21.14 -6.03 -6.66
C LEU A 149 22.63 -6.00 -6.99
N TRP A 150 23.39 -5.09 -6.37
CA TRP A 150 24.85 -5.01 -6.51
C TRP A 150 25.61 -6.10 -5.75
N SER A 151 24.98 -6.80 -4.80
CA SER A 151 25.62 -7.92 -4.08
C SER A 151 25.74 -9.22 -4.89
N PHE A 152 25.12 -9.26 -6.08
CA PHE A 152 25.15 -10.38 -7.03
C PHE A 152 25.97 -10.10 -8.31
N VAL A 153 26.66 -8.95 -8.38
CA VAL A 153 27.59 -8.58 -9.47
C VAL A 153 29.02 -8.61 -8.94
#